data_AF-A0A539CYY3-F1
#
_entry.id   AF-A0A539CYY3-F1
#
_cell.length_a   1.000
_cell.length_b   1.000
_cell.length_c   1.000
_cell.angle_alpha   90.00
_cell.angle_beta   90.00
_cell.angle_gamma   90.00
#
_symmetry.space_group_name_H-M   'P 1'
#
loop_
_entity.id
_entity.type
_entity.pdbx_description
1 polymer ?
#
loop_
_entity_poly.entity_id
_entity_poly.type
_entity_poly.pdbx_seq_one_letter_code
_entity_poly.pdbx_strand_id
1 'polypeptide(L)' 'ANIIVRPDLYASDRLTIVEASFLMVEGVLQNQDGVTSIKAERVSKLPGLPDSAAIDSHDFH' A
#
# COMPACT_ATOMS: atom_id res chain seq x y z
N ALA A 1 3.84 -6.74 3.33
CA ALA A 1 2.79 -6.37 4.30
C ALA A 1 1.47 -6.23 3.55
N ASN A 2 0.35 -6.66 4.14
CA ASN A 2 -0.94 -6.64 3.45
C ASN A 2 -1.71 -5.36 3.76
N ILE A 3 -2.34 -4.79 2.75
CA ILE A 3 -3.25 -3.65 2.90
C ILE A 3 -4.60 -4.00 2.27
N ILE A 4 -5.67 -3.45 2.82
CA ILE A 4 -7.02 -3.54 2.28
C ILE A 4 -7.39 -2.14 1.80
N VAL A 5 -7.51 -1.97 0.48
CA VAL A 5 -7.89 -0.71 -0.15
C VAL A 5 -9.38 -0.78 -0.51
N ARG A 6 -10.17 0.16 0.02
CA ARG A 6 -11.59 0.24 -0.32
C ARG A 6 -11.80 0.86 -1.70
N PRO A 7 -12.91 0.57 -2.39
CA PRO A 7 -13.15 1.08 -3.75
C PRO A 7 -13.14 2.61 -3.86
N ASP A 8 -13.67 3.32 -2.84
CA ASP A 8 -13.66 4.78 -2.77
C ASP A 8 -12.24 5.34 -2.76
N LEU A 9 -11.38 4.80 -1.88
CA LEU A 9 -9.99 5.21 -1.75
C LEU A 9 -9.16 4.83 -2.98
N TYR A 10 -9.44 3.66 -3.58
CA TYR A 10 -8.78 3.28 -4.82
C TYR A 10 -9.15 4.23 -5.97
N ALA A 11 -10.42 4.61 -6.08
CA ALA A 11 -10.86 5.52 -7.14
C ALA A 11 -10.24 6.92 -7.00
N SER A 12 -10.09 7.44 -5.79
CA SER A 12 -9.46 8.76 -5.55
C SER A 12 -7.95 8.74 -5.81
N ASP A 13 -7.26 7.68 -5.39
CA ASP A 13 -5.78 7.65 -5.34
C ASP A 13 -5.16 6.63 -6.32
N ARG A 14 -5.91 6.22 -7.34
CA ARG A 14 -5.52 5.16 -8.29
C ARG A 14 -4.11 5.34 -8.85
N LEU A 15 -3.78 6.55 -9.29
CA LEU A 15 -2.48 6.85 -9.89
C LEU A 15 -1.35 6.59 -8.89
N THR A 16 -1.48 7.12 -7.68
CA THR A 16 -0.53 6.89 -6.58
C THR A 16 -0.40 5.40 -6.28
N ILE A 17 -1.52 4.68 -6.15
CA ILE A 17 -1.54 3.26 -5.78
C ILE A 17 -0.86 2.37 -6.83
N VAL A 18 -1.03 2.69 -8.12
CA VAL A 18 -0.54 1.84 -9.23
C VAL A 18 0.86 2.22 -9.67
N GLU A 19 1.21 3.50 -9.67
CA GLU A 19 2.47 3.97 -10.28
C GLU A 19 3.58 4.19 -9.27
N ALA A 20 3.27 4.37 -7.98
CA ALA A 20 4.31 4.58 -6.98
C ALA A 20 5.00 3.26 -6.63
N SER A 21 6.33 3.24 -6.77
CA SER A 21 7.18 2.13 -6.35
C SER A 21 7.05 1.82 -4.85
N PHE A 22 6.79 2.84 -4.02
CA PHE A 22 6.61 2.71 -2.59
C PHE A 22 5.48 3.58 -2.07
N LEU A 23 4.65 2.99 -1.20
CA LEU A 23 3.51 3.63 -0.58
C LEU A 23 3.72 3.80 0.92
N MET A 24 3.43 4.99 1.43
CA MET A 24 3.11 5.19 2.84
C MET A 24 1.60 4.97 2.99
N VAL A 25 1.22 4.06 3.88
CA VAL A 25 -0.18 3.69 4.11
C VAL A 25 -0.51 3.88 5.58
N GLU A 26 -1.51 4.71 5.84
CA GLU A 26 -2.06 4.95 7.17
C GLU A 26 -3.46 4.34 7.25
N GLY A 27 -3.79 3.75 8.38
CA GLY A 27 -5.11 3.17 8.61
C GLY A 27 -5.16 2.26 9.83
N VAL A 28 -6.23 1.48 9.91
CA VAL A 28 -6.51 0.64 11.08
C VAL A 28 -5.84 -0.72 10.93
N LEU A 29 -5.06 -1.13 11.93
CA LEU A 29 -4.50 -2.47 12.03
C LEU A 29 -5.61 -3.51 12.16
N GLN A 30 -5.57 -4.54 11.34
CA GLN A 30 -6.47 -5.68 11.33
C GLN A 30 -5.64 -6.95 11.55
N ASN A 31 -5.95 -7.69 12.61
CA ASN A 31 -5.42 -9.04 12.81
C ASN A 31 -6.62 -10.00 12.79
N GLN A 32 -6.72 -10.78 11.71
CA GLN A 32 -7.80 -11.75 11.53
C GLN A 32 -7.18 -13.08 11.14
N ASP A 33 -7.51 -14.13 11.90
CA ASP A 33 -7.02 -15.50 11.66
C ASP A 33 -5.49 -15.59 11.50
N GLY A 34 -4.76 -14.77 12.26
CA GLY A 34 -3.29 -14.70 12.22
C GLY A 34 -2.72 -13.84 11.09
N VAL A 35 -3.56 -13.31 10.20
CA VAL A 35 -3.14 -12.39 9.13
C VAL A 35 -3.20 -10.95 9.62
N THR A 36 -2.03 -10.30 9.64
CA THR A 36 -1.93 -8.86 9.94
C THR A 36 -2.01 -8.04 8.67
N SER A 37 -2.96 -7.11 8.61
CA SER A 37 -3.15 -6.18 7.49
C SER A 37 -3.52 -4.78 7.98
N ILE A 38 -3.42 -3.78 7.10
CA ILE A 38 -3.89 -2.42 7.38
C ILE A 38 -5.12 -2.15 6.50
N LYS A 39 -6.26 -1.81 7.11
CA LYS A 39 -7.39 -1.22 6.39
C LYS A 39 -7.06 0.24 6.10
N ALA A 40 -6.73 0.53 4.84
CA ALA A 40 -6.20 1.82 4.43
C ALA A 40 -7.25 2.93 4.54
N GLU A 41 -6.82 4.08 5.06
CA GLU A 41 -7.59 5.31 5.14
C GLU A 41 -6.92 6.44 4.35
N ARG A 42 -5.58 6.43 4.29
CA ARG A 42 -4.79 7.35 3.46
C ARG A 42 -3.64 6.61 2.82
N VAL A 43 -3.38 6.94 1.55
CA VAL A 43 -2.26 6.41 0.78
C VAL A 43 -1.52 7.58 0.15
N SER A 44 -0.20 7.58 0.27
CA SER A 44 0.65 8.55 -0.43
C SER A 44 1.92 7.88 -0.92
N LYS A 45 2.62 8.54 -1.86
CA LYS A 45 4.01 8.18 -2.15
C LYS A 45 4.83 8.25 -0.86
N LEU A 46 5.73 7.30 -0.66
CA LEU A 46 6.67 7.34 0.46
C LEU A 46 7.69 8.48 0.21
N PRO A 47 7.74 9.54 1.05
CA PRO A 47 8.60 10.69 0.78
C PRO A 47 10.08 10.32 0.85
N GLY A 48 10.88 10.96 -0.02
CA GLY A 48 12.34 10.84 -0.01
C GLY A 48 12.92 9.64 -0.78
N LEU A 49 12.09 8.84 -1.45
CA LEU A 49 12.56 7.78 -2.35
C LEU A 49 12.54 8.23 -3.81
N PRO A 50 13.59 7.95 -4.60
CA PRO A 50 13.55 8.13 -6.04
C PRO A 50 12.62 7.09 -6.67
N ASP A 51 11.85 7.49 -7.70
CA ASP A 51 10.94 6.58 -8.43
C ASP A 51 11.68 5.37 -9.05
N SER A 52 13.01 5.45 -9.21
CA SER A 52 13.89 4.43 -9.77
C SER A 52 14.48 3.44 -8.75
N ALA A 53 14.05 3.46 -7.49
CA ALA A 53 14.53 2.50 -6.50
C ALA A 53 14.13 1.07 -6.94
N ALA A 54 15.13 0.25 -7.27
CA ALA A 54 14.94 -1.11 -7.79
C ALA A 54 14.19 -1.99 -6.78
N ILE A 55 13.14 -2.65 -7.24
CA ILE A 55 12.28 -3.52 -6.43
C ILE A 55 12.62 -4.97 -6.77
N ASP A 56 13.18 -5.71 -5.81
CA ASP A 56 13.14 -7.17 -5.86
C ASP A 56 11.73 -7.62 -5.46
N SER A 57 10.94 -8.00 -6.47
CA SER A 57 9.61 -8.59 -6.25
C SER A 57 9.78 -9.94 -5.59
N HIS A 58 9.22 -10.11 -4.40
CA HIS A 58 9.15 -11.41 -3.73
C HIS A 58 7.78 -12.02 -4.05
N ASP A 59 7.77 -13.09 -4.85
CA ASP A 59 6.56 -13.89 -5.07
C ASP A 59 6.16 -14.60 -3.77
N PHE A 60 4.91 -14.46 -3.36
CA PHE A 60 4.34 -15.19 -2.23
C PHE A 60 3.80 -16.54 -2.73
N HIS A 61 4.43 -17.66 -2.33
CA HIS A 61 3.93 -19.03 -2.50
C HIS A 61 3.14 -19.48 -1.27
#